data_AF-A0A8C4C1B9-F1
#
_entry.id   AF-A0A8C4C1B9-F1
#
_cell.length_a   1.000
_cell.length_b   1.000
_cell.length_c   1.000
_cell.angle_alpha   90.00
_cell.angle_beta   90.00
_cell.angle_gamma   90.00
#
_symmetry.space_group_name_H-M   'P 1'
#
loop_
_entity.id
_entity.type
_entity.pdbx_description
1 polymer ?
#
loop_
_entity_poly.entity_id
_entity_poly.type
_entity_poly.pdbx_seq_one_letter_code
_entity_poly.pdbx_strand_id
1 'polypeptide(L)'
;MDFLTLFALYVAAVLSCIVLVCKYGGQRHRAPVGRLCSAAAAVLSPFVPEKLQRAVLGIVHRLFHQRSNFFIYLHVLLEVSVYAEYHYEVYDYCRDMGTSETSLYVPYALWVMKSIFFFLCWSRDPGTLTRANHATQLQVYPFDQSLFHSGDFCHTCQLQKPARSKHCSVCDRCVQRFDHHCVWVNNCIGAQNTRFFLLYVLSVCAMAGYIATVTVDMLVQVVLASGLLHARYVDAEGEQQPTSVAFVVQHLFLTFPRIIFMLGFLIFVFFLLAGYSLFHLYLAVCNHTSNEWHKARGHGCGHCQQGGHHVHSTFSPFRSFYSRGLLRNLWEIFYPLCPVEKKLN
;
A
#
# COMPACT_ATOMS: atom_id res chain seq x y z
N MET A 1 -4.37 30.25 -13.39
CA MET A 1 -4.67 30.01 -11.97
C MET A 1 -3.49 30.51 -11.17
N ASP A 2 -3.70 31.23 -10.07
CA ASP A 2 -2.60 31.68 -9.22
C ASP A 2 -1.93 30.50 -8.48
N PHE A 3 -0.70 30.69 -8.01
CA PHE A 3 0.10 29.70 -7.29
C PHE A 3 -0.67 29.07 -6.13
N LEU A 4 -1.35 29.91 -5.35
CA LEU A 4 -2.12 29.50 -4.18
C LEU A 4 -3.27 28.56 -4.56
N THR A 5 -3.96 28.82 -5.66
CA THR A 5 -5.06 27.98 -6.15
C THR A 5 -4.54 26.62 -6.57
N LEU A 6 -3.46 26.57 -7.37
CA LEU A 6 -2.90 25.32 -7.86
C LEU A 6 -2.34 24.45 -6.72
N PHE A 7 -1.64 25.08 -5.77
CA PHE A 7 -1.12 24.44 -4.57
C PHE A 7 -2.25 23.94 -3.66
N ALA A 8 -3.28 24.76 -3.41
CA ALA A 8 -4.43 24.39 -2.61
C ALA A 8 -5.20 23.21 -3.21
N LEU A 9 -5.42 23.20 -4.54
CA LEU A 9 -6.06 22.09 -5.25
C LEU A 9 -5.25 20.80 -5.11
N TYR A 10 -3.93 20.88 -5.24
CA TYR A 10 -3.06 19.72 -5.09
C TYR A 10 -3.06 19.17 -3.65
N VAL A 11 -2.89 20.03 -2.66
CA VAL A 11 -2.97 19.64 -1.24
C VAL A 11 -4.34 19.05 -0.93
N ALA A 12 -5.42 19.67 -1.40
CA ALA A 12 -6.79 19.15 -1.23
C ALA A 12 -6.96 17.78 -1.88
N ALA A 13 -6.44 17.55 -3.08
CA ALA A 13 -6.50 16.26 -3.77
C ALA A 13 -5.72 15.17 -3.01
N VAL A 14 -4.49 15.46 -2.57
CA VAL A 14 -3.67 14.53 -1.77
C VAL A 14 -4.36 14.19 -0.45
N LEU A 15 -4.84 15.21 0.29
CA LEU A 15 -5.55 15.01 1.55
C LEU A 15 -6.85 14.24 1.35
N SER A 16 -7.59 14.48 0.27
CA SER A 16 -8.81 13.73 -0.08
C SER A 16 -8.50 12.27 -0.37
N CYS A 17 -7.43 11.98 -1.12
CA CYS A 17 -6.96 10.61 -1.35
C CYS A 17 -6.58 9.90 -0.05
N ILE A 18 -5.84 10.57 0.84
CA ILE A 18 -5.50 10.05 2.18
C ILE A 18 -6.78 9.71 2.96
N VAL A 19 -7.72 10.65 3.01
CA VAL A 19 -9.01 10.49 3.67
C VAL A 19 -9.78 9.28 3.13
N LEU A 20 -9.88 9.14 1.81
CA LEU A 20 -10.60 8.03 1.17
C LEU A 20 -9.92 6.69 1.47
N VAL A 21 -8.60 6.62 1.39
CA VAL A 21 -7.82 5.42 1.73
C VAL A 21 -8.00 5.05 3.20
N CYS A 22 -7.93 6.02 4.12
CA CYS A 22 -8.14 5.77 5.55
C CYS A 22 -9.58 5.35 5.87
N LYS A 23 -10.58 5.95 5.20
CA LYS A 23 -12.00 5.69 5.44
C LYS A 23 -12.41 4.31 4.94
N TYR A 24 -11.96 3.93 3.73
CA TYR A 24 -12.36 2.68 3.09
C TYR A 24 -11.37 1.53 3.30
N GLY A 25 -10.17 1.80 3.84
CA GLY A 25 -9.17 0.80 4.24
C GLY A 25 -9.49 0.00 5.51
N GLY A 26 -10.75 -0.02 5.98
CA GLY A 26 -11.22 -0.92 7.04
C GLY A 26 -11.02 -0.44 8.48
N GLN A 27 -10.44 0.74 8.74
CA GLN A 27 -10.35 1.32 10.09
C GLN A 27 -11.61 2.12 10.47
N ARG A 28 -12.77 1.47 10.46
CA ARG A 28 -14.08 2.14 10.58
C ARG A 28 -14.33 2.84 11.93
N HIS A 29 -13.57 2.56 13.00
CA HIS A 29 -13.93 3.00 14.36
C HIS A 29 -12.82 3.54 15.27
N ARG A 30 -11.53 3.53 14.89
CA ARG A 30 -10.45 3.85 15.86
C ARG A 30 -9.47 4.97 15.46
N ALA A 31 -9.47 5.43 14.21
CA ALA A 31 -8.57 6.51 13.79
C ALA A 31 -9.23 7.90 13.95
N PRO A 32 -8.52 8.94 14.43
CA PRO A 32 -9.03 10.32 14.49
C PRO A 32 -9.50 10.81 13.11
N VAL A 33 -8.82 10.39 12.04
CA VAL A 33 -9.21 10.66 10.64
C VAL A 33 -10.59 10.06 10.31
N GLY A 34 -10.89 8.83 10.75
CA GLY A 34 -12.19 8.20 10.53
C GLY A 34 -13.34 9.00 11.15
N ARG A 35 -13.13 9.57 12.35
CA ARG A 35 -14.09 10.45 13.04
C ARG A 35 -14.30 11.76 12.29
N LEU A 36 -13.21 12.37 11.80
CA LEU A 36 -13.27 13.57 10.97
C LEU A 36 -14.02 13.31 9.65
N CYS A 37 -13.76 12.18 9.01
CA CYS A 37 -14.44 11.79 7.76
C CYS A 37 -15.93 11.51 7.96
N SER A 38 -16.33 10.96 9.11
CA SER A 38 -17.75 10.80 9.46
C SER A 38 -18.40 12.14 9.77
N ALA A 39 -17.72 13.06 10.45
CA ALA A 39 -18.22 14.39 10.71
C ALA A 39 -18.39 15.20 9.41
N ALA A 40 -17.39 15.19 8.53
CA ALA A 40 -17.48 15.83 7.22
C ALA A 40 -18.58 15.21 6.35
N ALA A 41 -18.74 13.87 6.38
CA ALA A 41 -19.82 13.22 5.66
C ALA A 41 -21.21 13.58 6.22
N ALA A 42 -21.36 13.77 7.53
CA ALA A 42 -22.61 14.21 8.15
C ALA A 42 -22.97 15.66 7.80
N VAL A 43 -21.96 16.52 7.63
CA VAL A 43 -22.15 17.91 7.18
C VAL A 43 -22.48 17.98 5.69
N LEU A 44 -21.88 17.12 4.86
CA LEU A 44 -22.06 17.14 3.40
C LEU A 44 -23.28 16.33 2.93
N SER A 45 -23.72 15.31 3.67
CA SER A 45 -24.84 14.45 3.26
C SER A 45 -26.16 15.16 2.99
N PRO A 46 -26.55 16.26 3.69
CA PRO A 46 -27.79 16.98 3.39
C PRO A 46 -27.76 17.68 2.02
N PHE A 47 -26.56 18.00 1.51
CA PHE A 47 -26.37 18.73 0.26
C PHE A 47 -26.17 17.80 -0.95
N VAL A 48 -25.97 16.50 -0.71
CA VAL A 48 -25.72 15.51 -1.76
C VAL A 48 -27.00 14.73 -2.05
N PRO A 49 -27.51 14.72 -3.30
CA PRO A 49 -28.71 13.95 -3.64
C PRO A 49 -28.59 12.47 -3.26
N GLU A 50 -29.61 11.90 -2.62
CA GLU A 50 -29.58 10.49 -2.17
C GLU A 50 -29.26 9.49 -3.29
N LYS A 51 -29.74 9.77 -4.51
CA LYS A 51 -29.45 8.95 -5.70
C LYS A 51 -27.94 8.94 -6.00
N LEU A 52 -27.29 10.09 -5.90
CA LEU A 52 -25.85 10.23 -6.10
C LEU A 52 -25.08 9.53 -4.97
N GLN A 53 -25.51 9.68 -3.72
CA GLN A 53 -24.89 8.99 -2.59
C GLN A 53 -24.97 7.46 -2.74
N ARG A 54 -26.14 6.92 -3.10
CA ARG A 54 -26.31 5.48 -3.38
C ARG A 54 -25.48 5.02 -4.56
N ALA A 55 -25.41 5.80 -5.64
CA ALA A 55 -24.60 5.48 -6.81
C ALA A 55 -23.10 5.42 -6.45
N VAL A 56 -22.59 6.43 -5.74
CA VAL A 56 -21.19 6.50 -5.28
C VAL A 56 -20.87 5.33 -4.35
N LEU A 57 -21.72 5.06 -3.36
CA LEU A 57 -21.53 3.93 -2.44
C LEU A 57 -21.55 2.60 -3.20
N GLY A 58 -22.43 2.43 -4.18
CA GLY A 58 -22.47 1.26 -5.04
C GLY A 58 -21.20 1.10 -5.87
N ILE A 59 -20.67 2.18 -6.44
CA ILE A 59 -19.39 2.16 -7.18
C ILE A 59 -18.25 1.78 -6.24
N VAL A 60 -18.12 2.44 -5.09
CA VAL A 60 -17.08 2.13 -4.10
C VAL A 60 -17.17 0.67 -3.65
N HIS A 61 -18.38 0.19 -3.36
CA HIS A 61 -18.57 -1.21 -2.97
C HIS A 61 -18.09 -2.17 -4.08
N ARG A 62 -18.46 -1.92 -5.35
CA ARG A 62 -17.98 -2.75 -6.47
C ARG A 62 -16.46 -2.69 -6.64
N LEU A 63 -15.85 -1.52 -6.46
CA LEU A 63 -14.41 -1.34 -6.61
C LEU A 63 -13.61 -2.08 -5.54
N PHE A 64 -14.06 -2.07 -4.28
CA PHE A 64 -13.29 -2.61 -3.15
C PHE A 64 -13.72 -4.00 -2.68
N HIS A 65 -14.96 -4.42 -2.98
CA HIS A 65 -15.53 -5.69 -2.51
C HIS A 65 -15.91 -6.66 -3.62
N GLN A 66 -15.63 -6.33 -4.88
CA GLN A 66 -15.74 -7.25 -6.01
C GLN A 66 -14.44 -7.23 -6.82
N ARG A 67 -14.20 -8.30 -7.59
CA ARG A 67 -13.05 -8.31 -8.50
C ARG A 67 -13.29 -7.33 -9.63
N SER A 68 -12.31 -6.46 -9.83
CA SER A 68 -12.29 -5.50 -10.92
C SER A 68 -10.86 -5.29 -11.39
N ASN A 69 -10.67 -5.19 -12.70
CA ASN A 69 -9.37 -4.83 -13.28
C ASN A 69 -9.09 -3.32 -13.19
N PHE A 70 -10.03 -2.52 -12.66
CA PHE A 70 -9.88 -1.07 -12.55
C PHE A 70 -8.55 -0.66 -11.89
N PHE A 71 -8.21 -1.25 -10.74
CA PHE A 71 -6.98 -0.90 -10.03
C PHE A 71 -5.71 -1.35 -10.77
N ILE A 72 -5.79 -2.39 -11.62
CA ILE A 72 -4.69 -2.80 -12.49
C ILE A 72 -4.47 -1.74 -13.58
N TYR A 73 -5.54 -1.32 -14.25
CA TYR A 73 -5.44 -0.26 -15.27
C TYR A 73 -4.98 1.07 -14.68
N LEU A 74 -5.52 1.43 -13.50
CA LEU A 74 -5.09 2.62 -12.78
C LEU A 74 -3.60 2.55 -12.41
N HIS A 75 -3.13 1.39 -11.94
CA HIS A 75 -1.72 1.19 -11.61
C HIS A 75 -0.81 1.39 -12.84
N VAL A 76 -1.14 0.76 -13.96
CA VAL A 76 -0.38 0.88 -15.21
C VAL A 76 -0.42 2.31 -15.74
N LEU A 77 -1.58 2.97 -15.70
CA LEU A 77 -1.72 4.37 -16.14
C LEU A 77 -0.85 5.32 -15.31
N LEU A 78 -0.91 5.22 -13.98
CA LEU A 78 -0.10 6.05 -13.09
C LEU A 78 1.39 5.83 -13.31
N GLU A 79 1.80 4.57 -13.51
CA GLU A 79 3.18 4.24 -13.80
C GLU A 79 3.67 4.82 -15.13
N VAL A 80 2.94 4.58 -16.23
CA VAL A 80 3.29 5.13 -17.54
C VAL A 80 3.34 6.65 -17.48
N SER A 81 2.42 7.28 -16.75
CA SER A 81 2.43 8.74 -16.56
C SER A 81 3.70 9.20 -15.84
N VAL A 82 4.07 8.59 -14.71
CA VAL A 82 5.30 8.94 -13.98
C VAL A 82 6.55 8.75 -14.84
N TYR A 83 6.65 7.66 -15.61
CA TYR A 83 7.82 7.42 -16.46
C TYR A 83 7.86 8.34 -17.67
N ALA A 84 6.71 8.72 -18.23
CA ALA A 84 6.65 9.73 -19.27
C ALA A 84 7.13 11.09 -18.74
N GLU A 85 6.61 11.53 -17.59
CA GLU A 85 7.06 12.77 -16.94
C GLU A 85 8.56 12.72 -16.62
N TYR A 86 9.06 11.62 -16.04
CA TYR A 86 10.49 11.45 -15.77
C TYR A 86 11.34 11.55 -17.05
N HIS A 87 10.93 10.88 -18.13
CA HIS A 87 11.68 10.87 -19.38
C HIS A 87 11.69 12.26 -20.05
N TYR A 88 10.53 12.93 -20.14
CA TYR A 88 10.42 14.19 -20.87
C TYR A 88 10.90 15.41 -20.08
N GLU A 89 10.80 15.39 -18.75
CA GLU A 89 11.09 16.57 -17.93
C GLU A 89 12.40 16.46 -17.14
N VAL A 90 12.81 15.25 -16.74
CA VAL A 90 13.96 15.06 -15.84
C VAL A 90 15.16 14.44 -16.55
N TYR A 91 14.94 13.42 -17.40
CA TYR A 91 16.02 12.64 -18.00
C TYR A 91 16.96 13.51 -18.86
N ASP A 92 16.42 14.25 -19.84
CA ASP A 92 17.24 15.09 -20.72
C ASP A 92 17.91 16.23 -19.94
N TYR A 93 17.19 16.84 -18.99
CA TYR A 93 17.72 17.93 -18.16
C TYR A 93 18.90 17.46 -17.29
N CYS A 94 18.77 16.31 -16.62
CA CYS A 94 19.85 15.72 -15.83
C CYS A 94 21.04 15.32 -16.70
N ARG A 95 20.80 14.81 -17.91
CA ARG A 95 21.86 14.44 -18.85
C ARG A 95 22.65 15.67 -19.29
N ASP A 96 21.96 16.76 -19.61
CA ASP A 96 22.60 18.01 -20.03
C ASP A 96 23.41 18.65 -18.89
N MET A 97 23.01 18.43 -17.63
CA MET A 97 23.78 18.83 -16.44
C MET A 97 24.95 17.88 -16.10
N GLY A 98 25.20 16.84 -16.90
CA GLY A 98 26.32 15.92 -16.69
C GLY A 98 26.07 14.84 -15.63
N THR A 99 24.81 14.56 -15.29
CA THR A 99 24.48 13.40 -14.43
C THR A 99 24.89 12.11 -15.15
N SER A 100 25.53 11.19 -14.45
CA SER A 100 25.96 9.92 -15.05
C SER A 100 24.78 9.14 -15.67
N GLU A 101 24.96 8.66 -16.89
CA GLU A 101 23.99 7.83 -17.61
C GLU A 101 23.51 6.64 -16.77
N THR A 102 24.42 5.99 -16.04
CA THR A 102 24.08 4.88 -15.13
C THR A 102 23.00 5.27 -14.13
N SER A 103 23.10 6.46 -13.52
CA SER A 103 22.09 6.98 -12.58
C SER A 103 20.73 7.16 -13.26
N LEU A 104 20.72 7.64 -14.50
CA LEU A 104 19.50 7.87 -15.28
C LEU A 104 18.83 6.57 -15.76
N TYR A 105 19.59 5.47 -15.88
CA TYR A 105 19.03 4.16 -16.22
C TYR A 105 18.49 3.35 -15.04
N VAL A 106 18.89 3.67 -13.79
CA VAL A 106 18.41 2.96 -12.60
C VAL A 106 16.88 2.95 -12.47
N PRO A 107 16.15 4.07 -12.70
CA PRO A 107 14.68 4.06 -12.68
C PRO A 107 14.07 3.02 -13.61
N TYR A 108 14.59 2.85 -14.83
CA TYR A 108 14.06 1.85 -15.77
C TYR A 108 14.38 0.42 -15.33
N ALA A 109 15.55 0.18 -14.73
CA ALA A 109 15.87 -1.12 -14.13
C ALA A 109 14.92 -1.46 -12.97
N LEU A 110 14.64 -0.49 -12.10
CA LEU A 110 13.68 -0.62 -10.99
C LEU A 110 12.27 -0.86 -11.53
N TRP A 111 11.87 -0.21 -12.64
CA TRP A 111 10.60 -0.43 -13.31
C TRP A 111 10.42 -1.89 -13.74
N VAL A 112 11.42 -2.45 -14.43
CA VAL A 112 11.39 -3.83 -14.92
C VAL A 112 11.33 -4.80 -13.74
N MET A 113 12.20 -4.63 -12.74
CA MET A 113 12.22 -5.47 -11.54
C MET A 113 10.87 -5.45 -10.81
N LYS A 114 10.31 -4.25 -10.59
CA LYS A 114 9.00 -4.06 -9.97
C LYS A 114 7.90 -4.74 -10.78
N SER A 115 7.92 -4.61 -12.10
CA SER A 115 6.93 -5.20 -13.01
C SER A 115 6.96 -6.73 -12.97
N ILE A 116 8.14 -7.33 -12.85
CA ILE A 116 8.30 -8.77 -12.63
C ILE A 116 7.64 -9.19 -11.31
N PHE A 117 7.91 -8.51 -10.20
CA PHE A 117 7.31 -8.85 -8.91
C PHE A 117 5.80 -8.63 -8.88
N PHE A 118 5.32 -7.55 -9.51
CA PHE A 118 3.89 -7.30 -9.69
C PHE A 118 3.23 -8.46 -10.46
N PHE A 119 3.79 -8.85 -11.60
CA PHE A 119 3.27 -9.94 -12.41
C PHE A 119 3.24 -11.26 -11.64
N LEU A 120 4.31 -11.58 -10.90
CA LEU A 120 4.37 -12.79 -10.07
C LEU A 120 3.34 -12.74 -8.93
N CYS A 121 3.11 -11.58 -8.31
CA CYS A 121 2.12 -11.43 -7.26
C CYS A 121 0.67 -11.57 -7.81
N TRP A 122 0.41 -10.96 -8.96
CA TRP A 122 -0.89 -10.98 -9.65
C TRP A 122 -1.25 -12.38 -10.18
N SER A 123 -0.30 -13.04 -10.84
CA SER A 123 -0.58 -14.28 -11.59
C SER A 123 -0.48 -15.56 -10.76
N ARG A 124 0.31 -15.58 -9.69
CA ARG A 124 0.53 -16.81 -8.91
C ARG A 124 -0.66 -17.15 -8.03
N ASP A 125 -0.91 -18.45 -7.90
CA ASP A 125 -1.87 -18.95 -6.93
C ASP A 125 -1.42 -18.57 -5.50
N PRO A 126 -2.30 -17.99 -4.66
CA PRO A 126 -1.93 -17.56 -3.31
C PRO A 126 -1.83 -18.71 -2.30
N GLY A 127 -2.12 -19.95 -2.69
CA GLY A 127 -2.33 -21.08 -1.80
C GLY A 127 -3.81 -21.43 -1.69
N THR A 128 -4.49 -21.55 -2.83
CA THR A 128 -5.92 -21.89 -2.88
C THR A 128 -6.16 -23.29 -2.31
N LEU A 129 -7.13 -23.38 -1.41
CA LEU A 129 -7.57 -24.65 -0.84
C LEU A 129 -8.58 -25.31 -1.77
N THR A 130 -8.25 -26.52 -2.19
CA THR A 130 -9.06 -27.37 -3.07
C THR A 130 -9.29 -28.71 -2.38
N ARG A 131 -10.29 -29.48 -2.84
CA ARG A 131 -10.52 -30.83 -2.30
C ARG A 131 -9.29 -31.74 -2.42
N ALA A 132 -8.49 -31.57 -3.47
CA ALA A 132 -7.29 -32.37 -3.72
C ALA A 132 -6.15 -32.10 -2.73
N ASN A 133 -5.94 -30.83 -2.33
CA ASN A 133 -4.87 -30.47 -1.40
C ASN A 133 -5.34 -30.31 0.06
N HIS A 134 -6.65 -30.37 0.32
CA HIS A 134 -7.23 -30.05 1.62
C HIS A 134 -6.64 -30.87 2.77
N ALA A 135 -6.56 -32.19 2.62
CA ALA A 135 -6.06 -33.09 3.66
C ALA A 135 -4.61 -32.81 4.05
N THR A 136 -3.77 -32.47 3.07
CA THR A 136 -2.36 -32.15 3.31
C THR A 136 -2.20 -30.75 3.91
N GLN A 137 -3.01 -29.78 3.48
CA GLN A 137 -3.00 -28.41 4.00
C GLN A 137 -3.50 -28.29 5.45
N LEU A 138 -4.40 -29.17 5.89
CA LEU A 138 -4.84 -29.28 7.28
C LEU A 138 -3.69 -29.55 8.27
N GLN A 139 -2.60 -30.18 7.80
CA GLN A 139 -1.47 -30.60 8.64
C GLN A 139 -0.31 -29.60 8.67
N VAL A 140 -0.36 -28.54 7.85
CA VAL A 140 0.78 -27.60 7.68
C VAL A 140 1.01 -26.73 8.93
N TYR A 141 -0.08 -26.25 9.54
CA TYR A 141 -0.02 -25.39 10.72
C TYR A 141 -0.80 -26.02 11.88
N PRO A 142 -0.23 -26.06 13.09
CA PRO A 142 -0.98 -26.45 14.27
C PRO A 142 -2.07 -25.41 14.60
N PHE A 143 -3.18 -25.87 15.17
CA PHE A 143 -4.25 -25.01 15.68
C PHE A 143 -3.81 -24.40 17.01
N ASP A 144 -3.90 -23.08 17.13
CA ASP A 144 -3.54 -22.35 18.36
C ASP A 144 -4.69 -22.35 19.40
N GLN A 145 -5.86 -22.89 19.03
CA GLN A 145 -7.08 -22.97 19.84
C GLN A 145 -7.49 -21.64 20.48
N SER A 146 -7.08 -20.52 19.88
CA SER A 146 -7.41 -19.17 20.34
C SER A 146 -7.91 -18.31 19.18
N LEU A 147 -7.17 -18.25 18.08
CA LEU A 147 -7.61 -17.61 16.82
C LEU A 147 -8.11 -18.63 15.80
N PHE A 148 -7.62 -19.87 15.87
CA PHE A 148 -7.94 -20.95 14.95
C PHE A 148 -8.23 -22.24 15.71
N HIS A 149 -9.46 -22.73 15.60
CA HIS A 149 -9.91 -23.95 16.25
C HIS A 149 -9.99 -25.11 15.26
N SER A 150 -9.71 -26.32 15.75
CA SER A 150 -9.95 -27.54 14.99
C SER A 150 -11.45 -27.77 14.80
N GLY A 151 -11.86 -28.23 13.63
CA GLY A 151 -13.26 -28.48 13.31
C GLY A 151 -14.03 -27.28 12.74
N ASP A 152 -13.41 -26.11 12.59
CA ASP A 152 -14.05 -24.96 11.93
C ASP A 152 -14.25 -25.23 10.43
N PHE A 153 -15.45 -24.99 9.90
CA PHE A 153 -15.76 -25.17 8.47
C PHE A 153 -15.97 -23.84 7.73
N CYS A 154 -15.71 -23.86 6.43
CA CYS A 154 -16.16 -22.82 5.51
C CYS A 154 -17.53 -23.20 4.94
N HIS A 155 -18.57 -22.41 5.21
CA HIS A 155 -19.91 -22.64 4.67
C HIS A 155 -20.00 -22.49 3.15
N THR A 156 -19.18 -21.63 2.55
CA THR A 156 -19.16 -21.45 1.09
C THR A 156 -18.45 -22.60 0.39
N CYS A 157 -17.21 -22.90 0.80
CA CYS A 157 -16.39 -23.93 0.14
C CYS A 157 -16.68 -25.36 0.62
N GLN A 158 -17.42 -25.53 1.72
CA GLN A 158 -17.74 -26.83 2.33
C GLN A 158 -16.48 -27.66 2.64
N LEU A 159 -15.45 -26.99 3.15
CA LEU A 159 -14.18 -27.57 3.57
C LEU A 159 -13.86 -27.14 5.01
N GLN A 160 -13.29 -28.05 5.80
CA GLN A 160 -12.71 -27.69 7.09
C GLN A 160 -11.57 -26.70 6.84
N LYS A 161 -11.53 -25.60 7.60
CA LYS A 161 -10.50 -24.57 7.48
C LYS A 161 -9.21 -25.06 8.15
N PRO A 162 -8.09 -25.18 7.43
CA PRO A 162 -6.78 -25.28 8.06
C PRO A 162 -6.50 -24.06 8.93
N ALA A 163 -5.64 -24.22 9.93
CA ALA A 163 -5.13 -23.10 10.71
C ALA A 163 -4.54 -22.02 9.79
N ARG A 164 -4.77 -20.75 10.15
CA ARG A 164 -4.35 -19.56 9.37
C ARG A 164 -5.05 -19.37 8.01
N SER A 165 -6.00 -20.23 7.63
CA SER A 165 -6.76 -20.06 6.38
C SER A 165 -7.96 -19.12 6.54
N LYS A 166 -8.45 -18.57 5.42
CA LYS A 166 -9.70 -17.80 5.38
C LYS A 166 -10.34 -17.86 4.00
N HIS A 167 -11.67 -17.84 3.98
CA HIS A 167 -12.46 -17.63 2.77
C HIS A 167 -12.45 -16.16 2.37
N CYS A 168 -12.01 -15.87 1.15
CA CYS A 168 -12.12 -14.54 0.55
C CYS A 168 -13.38 -14.49 -0.30
N SER A 169 -14.39 -13.71 0.11
CA SER A 169 -15.62 -13.52 -0.66
C SER A 169 -15.41 -12.82 -1.99
N VAL A 170 -14.35 -12.02 -2.12
CA VAL A 170 -14.02 -11.32 -3.37
C VAL A 170 -13.50 -12.32 -4.42
N CYS A 171 -12.63 -13.25 -4.00
CA CYS A 171 -12.09 -14.29 -4.88
C CYS A 171 -12.89 -15.59 -4.89
N ASP A 172 -13.94 -15.69 -4.06
CA ASP A 172 -14.76 -16.87 -3.82
C ASP A 172 -13.97 -18.16 -3.60
N ARG A 173 -12.95 -18.09 -2.73
CA ARG A 173 -12.09 -19.24 -2.42
C ARG A 173 -11.46 -19.14 -1.05
N CYS A 174 -11.20 -20.30 -0.45
CA CYS A 174 -10.36 -20.41 0.74
C CYS A 174 -8.88 -20.35 0.37
N VAL A 175 -8.11 -19.58 1.13
CA VAL A 175 -6.67 -19.38 0.91
C VAL A 175 -5.91 -19.75 2.19
N GLN A 176 -4.85 -20.53 2.05
CA GLN A 176 -3.94 -20.92 3.12
C GLN A 176 -3.08 -19.75 3.59
N ARG A 177 -2.87 -19.61 4.90
CA ARG A 177 -2.12 -18.50 5.53
C ARG A 177 -2.57 -17.15 4.94
N PHE A 178 -3.88 -16.94 4.92
CA PHE A 178 -4.48 -15.78 4.27
C PHE A 178 -4.03 -14.50 4.97
N ASP A 179 -3.48 -13.56 4.19
CA ASP A 179 -3.12 -12.24 4.66
C ASP A 179 -4.26 -11.25 4.38
N HIS A 180 -4.45 -10.90 3.11
CA HIS A 180 -5.54 -10.01 2.70
C HIS A 180 -5.89 -10.23 1.21
N HIS A 181 -7.01 -9.66 0.78
CA HIS A 181 -7.28 -9.47 -0.64
C HIS A 181 -6.75 -8.10 -1.06
N CYS A 182 -5.86 -8.07 -2.04
CA CYS A 182 -5.28 -6.83 -2.54
C CYS A 182 -5.89 -6.46 -3.88
N VAL A 183 -6.65 -5.36 -3.89
CA VAL A 183 -7.29 -4.84 -5.10
C VAL A 183 -6.27 -4.39 -6.16
N TRP A 184 -5.10 -3.90 -5.72
CA TRP A 184 -4.02 -3.42 -6.60
C TRP A 184 -3.34 -4.51 -7.41
N VAL A 185 -3.34 -5.75 -6.93
CA VAL A 185 -2.87 -6.91 -7.70
C VAL A 185 -4.03 -7.83 -8.09
N ASN A 186 -5.29 -7.42 -7.85
CA ASN A 186 -6.52 -8.16 -8.09
C ASN A 186 -6.42 -9.66 -7.70
N ASN A 187 -5.77 -9.96 -6.57
CA ASN A 187 -5.51 -11.31 -6.09
C ASN A 187 -5.46 -11.34 -4.56
N CYS A 188 -5.65 -12.52 -3.97
CA CYS A 188 -5.37 -12.71 -2.55
C CYS A 188 -3.86 -12.77 -2.32
N ILE A 189 -3.43 -12.34 -1.15
CA ILE A 189 -2.08 -12.55 -0.63
C ILE A 189 -2.17 -13.66 0.42
N GLY A 190 -1.41 -14.73 0.23
CA GLY A 190 -1.41 -15.92 1.07
C GLY A 190 -0.07 -16.64 1.08
N ALA A 191 -0.06 -17.88 1.56
CA ALA A 191 1.15 -18.68 1.75
C ALA A 191 2.11 -18.65 0.55
N GLN A 192 1.59 -18.78 -0.67
CA GLN A 192 2.40 -19.06 -1.86
C GLN A 192 2.87 -17.81 -2.64
N ASN A 193 2.34 -16.62 -2.34
CA ASN A 193 2.67 -15.39 -3.06
C ASN A 193 3.05 -14.20 -2.17
N THR A 194 3.06 -14.34 -0.84
CA THR A 194 3.42 -13.25 0.10
C THR A 194 4.82 -12.69 -0.17
N ARG A 195 5.81 -13.50 -0.56
CA ARG A 195 7.16 -13.01 -0.95
C ARG A 195 7.13 -12.05 -2.13
N PHE A 196 6.33 -12.35 -3.17
CA PHE A 196 6.24 -11.51 -4.35
C PHE A 196 5.53 -10.21 -4.03
N PHE A 197 4.52 -10.26 -3.16
CA PHE A 197 3.88 -9.07 -2.64
C PHE A 197 4.85 -8.17 -1.88
N LEU A 198 5.63 -8.72 -0.95
CA LEU A 198 6.61 -7.95 -0.18
C LEU A 198 7.67 -7.31 -1.09
N LEU A 199 8.24 -8.09 -2.01
CA LEU A 199 9.23 -7.60 -2.98
C LEU A 199 8.63 -6.55 -3.92
N TYR A 200 7.38 -6.73 -4.36
CA TYR A 200 6.65 -5.75 -5.17
C TYR A 200 6.55 -4.41 -4.43
N VAL A 201 6.01 -4.37 -3.21
CA VAL A 201 5.84 -3.10 -2.49
C VAL A 201 7.20 -2.44 -2.20
N LEU A 202 8.22 -3.22 -1.80
CA LEU A 202 9.57 -2.70 -1.60
C LEU A 202 10.19 -2.12 -2.88
N SER A 203 9.99 -2.78 -4.03
CA SER A 203 10.48 -2.27 -5.32
C SER A 203 9.76 -1.00 -5.76
N VAL A 204 8.46 -0.84 -5.48
CA VAL A 204 7.75 0.43 -5.71
C VAL A 204 8.30 1.55 -4.82
N CYS A 205 8.59 1.26 -3.55
CA CYS A 205 9.23 2.23 -2.64
C CYS A 205 10.61 2.66 -3.16
N ALA A 206 11.45 1.70 -3.56
CA ALA A 206 12.77 1.97 -4.10
C ALA A 206 12.70 2.82 -5.38
N MET A 207 11.79 2.46 -6.30
CA MET A 207 11.53 3.21 -7.53
C MET A 207 11.10 4.65 -7.25
N ALA A 208 10.08 4.84 -6.41
CA ALA A 208 9.58 6.18 -6.08
C ALA A 208 10.63 7.03 -5.36
N GLY A 209 11.36 6.46 -4.40
CA GLY A 209 12.42 7.14 -3.68
C GLY A 209 13.61 7.53 -4.57
N TYR A 210 13.95 6.68 -5.53
CA TYR A 210 15.05 6.97 -6.46
C TYR A 210 14.69 8.08 -7.44
N ILE A 211 13.52 8.01 -8.09
CA ILE A 211 13.06 9.07 -9.00
C ILE A 211 12.93 10.40 -8.24
N ALA A 212 12.40 10.38 -7.02
CA ALA A 212 12.32 11.57 -6.18
C ALA A 212 13.70 12.14 -5.86
N THR A 213 14.69 11.31 -5.51
CA THR A 213 16.07 11.75 -5.24
C THR A 213 16.71 12.41 -6.47
N VAL A 214 16.63 11.78 -7.65
CA VAL A 214 17.19 12.35 -8.89
C VAL A 214 16.49 13.67 -9.24
N THR A 215 15.16 13.75 -9.06
CA THR A 215 14.39 14.96 -9.33
C THR A 215 14.74 16.09 -8.36
N VAL A 216 14.95 15.79 -7.08
CA VAL A 216 15.39 16.78 -6.08
C VAL A 216 16.80 17.27 -6.40
N ASP A 217 17.72 16.35 -6.73
CA ASP A 217 19.08 16.70 -7.13
C ASP A 217 19.08 17.62 -8.35
N MET A 218 18.28 17.29 -9.37
CA MET A 218 18.06 18.14 -10.54
C MET A 218 17.62 19.56 -10.15
N LEU A 219 16.56 19.69 -9.34
CA LEU A 219 16.06 21.00 -8.91
C LEU A 219 17.09 21.78 -8.09
N VAL A 220 17.88 21.11 -7.25
CA VAL A 220 18.97 21.75 -6.49
C VAL A 220 20.05 22.26 -7.46
N GLN A 221 20.46 21.47 -8.45
CA GLN A 221 21.42 21.89 -9.46
C GLN A 221 20.93 23.08 -10.27
N VAL A 222 19.64 23.14 -10.63
CA VAL A 222 19.02 24.32 -11.28
C VAL A 222 19.18 25.57 -10.42
N VAL A 223 18.83 25.48 -9.14
CA VAL A 223 18.92 26.61 -8.20
C VAL A 223 20.36 27.10 -8.04
N LEU A 224 21.32 26.17 -7.97
CA LEU A 224 22.74 26.49 -7.85
C LEU A 224 23.29 27.12 -9.14
N ALA A 225 22.99 26.54 -10.31
CA ALA A 225 23.50 26.99 -11.60
C ALA A 225 22.92 28.36 -12.02
N SER A 226 21.66 28.63 -11.68
CA SER A 226 21.01 29.92 -11.94
C SER A 226 21.43 31.04 -10.98
N GLY A 227 22.18 30.72 -9.92
CA GLY A 227 22.53 31.69 -8.88
C GLY A 227 21.31 32.25 -8.13
N LEU A 228 20.15 31.58 -8.19
CA LEU A 228 18.87 32.03 -7.63
C LEU A 228 18.98 32.41 -6.15
N LEU A 229 19.79 31.69 -5.38
CA LEU A 229 20.01 31.93 -3.94
C LEU A 229 20.71 33.27 -3.63
N HIS A 230 21.46 33.82 -4.59
CA HIS A 230 22.17 35.09 -4.45
C HIS A 230 21.52 36.22 -5.25
N ALA A 231 20.45 35.94 -5.99
CA ALA A 231 19.74 36.92 -6.78
C ALA A 231 19.01 37.95 -5.89
N ARG A 232 18.66 39.09 -6.48
CA ARG A 232 17.80 40.12 -5.89
C ARG A 232 16.61 40.36 -6.81
N TYR A 233 15.46 40.66 -6.23
CA TYR A 233 14.26 41.02 -6.97
C TYR A 233 13.76 42.39 -6.51
N VAL A 234 12.97 43.04 -7.38
CA VAL A 234 12.34 44.33 -7.10
C VAL A 234 10.91 44.07 -6.66
N ASP A 235 10.52 44.59 -5.49
CA ASP A 235 9.14 44.49 -4.99
C ASP A 235 8.21 45.52 -5.64
N ALA A 236 6.94 45.53 -5.25
CA ALA A 236 5.93 46.42 -5.82
C ALA A 236 6.21 47.91 -5.50
N GLU A 237 6.96 48.15 -4.44
CA GLU A 237 7.41 49.45 -3.95
C GLU A 237 8.70 49.91 -4.64
N GLY A 238 9.35 49.06 -5.45
CA GLY A 238 10.57 49.35 -6.18
C GLY A 238 11.86 49.04 -5.42
N GLU A 239 11.77 48.44 -4.24
CA GLU A 239 12.90 48.14 -3.37
C GLU A 239 13.57 46.81 -3.73
N GLN A 240 14.90 46.76 -3.62
CA GLN A 240 15.70 45.58 -3.93
C GLN A 240 15.74 44.64 -2.74
N GLN A 241 15.00 43.53 -2.83
CA GLN A 241 14.95 42.52 -1.78
C GLN A 241 15.83 41.32 -2.14
N PRO A 242 16.54 40.72 -1.17
CA PRO A 242 17.25 39.47 -1.38
C PRO A 242 16.25 38.33 -1.60
N THR A 243 16.60 37.38 -2.47
CA THR A 243 15.78 36.19 -2.70
C THR A 243 15.64 35.37 -1.42
N SER A 244 14.40 35.12 -0.97
CA SER A 244 14.10 34.22 0.15
C SER A 244 13.88 32.78 -0.34
N VAL A 245 13.98 31.79 0.56
CA VAL A 245 13.67 30.38 0.23
C VAL A 245 12.24 30.23 -0.29
N ALA A 246 11.29 30.99 0.28
CA ALA A 246 9.90 30.97 -0.18
C ALA A 246 9.77 31.44 -1.63
N PHE A 247 10.54 32.47 -2.02
CA PHE A 247 10.60 32.91 -3.41
C PHE A 247 11.19 31.85 -4.34
N VAL A 248 12.27 31.17 -3.93
CA VAL A 248 12.85 30.07 -4.72
C VAL A 248 11.84 28.95 -4.93
N VAL A 249 11.13 28.54 -3.87
CA VAL A 249 10.09 27.50 -3.95
C VAL A 249 8.96 27.93 -4.89
N GLN A 250 8.49 29.18 -4.76
CA GLN A 250 7.46 29.73 -5.65
C GLN A 250 7.95 29.77 -7.11
N HIS A 251 9.18 30.22 -7.34
CA HIS A 251 9.79 30.28 -8.66
C HIS A 251 9.88 28.87 -9.28
N LEU A 252 10.41 27.88 -8.56
CA LEU A 252 10.49 26.49 -9.04
C LEU A 252 9.11 25.91 -9.36
N PHE A 253 8.11 26.20 -8.53
CA PHE A 253 6.74 25.72 -8.76
C PHE A 253 6.11 26.32 -10.02
N LEU A 254 6.35 27.61 -10.28
CA LEU A 254 5.83 28.28 -11.47
C LEU A 254 6.60 27.91 -12.73
N THR A 255 7.91 27.69 -12.63
CA THR A 255 8.77 27.32 -13.76
C THR A 255 8.63 25.84 -14.13
N PHE A 256 8.53 24.95 -13.14
CA PHE A 256 8.48 23.50 -13.33
C PHE A 256 7.26 22.83 -12.66
N PRO A 257 6.02 23.26 -12.96
CA PRO A 257 4.83 22.77 -12.24
C PRO A 257 4.66 21.25 -12.36
N ARG A 258 4.93 20.68 -13.55
CA ARG A 258 4.81 19.23 -13.79
C ARG A 258 5.79 18.43 -12.94
N ILE A 259 7.06 18.84 -12.91
CA ILE A 259 8.12 18.21 -12.09
C ILE A 259 7.74 18.27 -10.62
N ILE A 260 7.28 19.42 -10.13
CA ILE A 260 6.90 19.58 -8.71
C ILE A 260 5.68 18.73 -8.35
N PHE A 261 4.68 18.60 -9.23
CA PHE A 261 3.54 17.71 -8.99
C PHE A 261 3.94 16.23 -9.02
N MET A 262 4.76 15.82 -9.98
CA MET A 262 5.29 14.46 -10.01
C MET A 262 6.10 14.17 -8.74
N LEU A 263 6.99 15.07 -8.33
CA LEU A 263 7.81 14.92 -7.13
C LEU A 263 6.93 14.81 -5.88
N GLY A 264 5.95 15.69 -5.73
CA GLY A 264 5.00 15.64 -4.63
C GLY A 264 4.24 14.30 -4.58
N PHE A 265 3.77 13.81 -5.73
CA PHE A 265 3.09 12.53 -5.83
C PHE A 265 4.02 11.37 -5.43
N LEU A 266 5.27 11.36 -5.91
CA LEU A 266 6.27 10.34 -5.59
C LEU A 266 6.63 10.33 -4.11
N ILE A 267 6.81 11.50 -3.49
CA ILE A 267 7.06 11.63 -2.05
C ILE A 267 5.87 11.07 -1.25
N PHE A 268 4.64 11.44 -1.64
CA PHE A 268 3.44 10.94 -1.00
C PHE A 268 3.34 9.40 -1.09
N VAL A 269 3.52 8.84 -2.29
CA VAL A 269 3.49 7.40 -2.53
C VAL A 269 4.62 6.70 -1.75
N PHE A 270 5.82 7.27 -1.74
CA PHE A 270 6.97 6.74 -1.00
C PHE A 270 6.65 6.59 0.49
N PHE A 271 6.21 7.66 1.17
CA PHE A 271 5.92 7.59 2.61
C PHE A 271 4.75 6.66 2.93
N LEU A 272 3.70 6.67 2.11
CA LEU A 272 2.56 5.78 2.26
C LEU A 272 3.00 4.30 2.17
N LEU A 273 3.73 3.95 1.12
CA LEU A 273 4.15 2.58 0.87
C LEU A 273 5.32 2.15 1.75
N ALA A 274 6.18 3.06 2.19
CA ALA A 274 7.23 2.78 3.17
C ALA A 274 6.61 2.40 4.51
N GLY A 275 5.63 3.17 5.00
CA GLY A 275 4.89 2.81 6.22
C GLY A 275 4.18 1.46 6.10
N TYR A 276 3.54 1.20 4.96
CA TYR A 276 2.91 -0.09 4.68
C TYR A 276 3.91 -1.25 4.58
N SER A 277 5.07 -1.02 3.97
CA SER A 277 6.17 -2.00 3.87
C SER A 277 6.74 -2.32 5.24
N LEU A 278 6.99 -1.31 6.09
CA LEU A 278 7.47 -1.49 7.45
C LEU A 278 6.48 -2.31 8.29
N PHE A 279 5.18 -2.07 8.13
CA PHE A 279 4.15 -2.87 8.78
C PHE A 279 4.20 -4.33 8.34
N HIS A 280 4.29 -4.60 7.03
CA HIS A 280 4.40 -5.99 6.52
C HIS A 280 5.71 -6.67 6.88
N LEU A 281 6.82 -5.94 6.93
CA LEU A 281 8.10 -6.44 7.43
C LEU A 281 8.00 -6.81 8.91
N TYR A 282 7.36 -5.97 9.72
CA TYR A 282 7.09 -6.29 11.12
C TYR A 282 6.24 -7.55 11.28
N LEU A 283 5.16 -7.68 10.50
CA LEU A 283 4.32 -8.89 10.49
C LEU A 283 5.13 -10.13 10.08
N ALA A 284 5.96 -10.04 9.04
CA ALA A 284 6.86 -11.10 8.60
C ALA A 284 7.84 -11.52 9.71
N VAL A 285 8.47 -10.54 10.38
CA VAL A 285 9.40 -10.78 11.50
C VAL A 285 8.71 -11.44 12.68
N CYS A 286 7.46 -11.07 12.99
CA CYS A 286 6.68 -11.66 14.08
C CYS A 286 5.95 -12.96 13.69
N ASN A 287 5.99 -13.37 12.42
CA ASN A 287 5.17 -14.45 11.83
C ASN A 287 3.66 -14.28 12.10
N HIS A 288 3.17 -13.06 11.86
CA HIS A 288 1.75 -12.74 11.80
C HIS A 288 1.34 -12.49 10.35
N THR A 289 0.07 -12.76 10.04
CA THR A 289 -0.62 -12.17 8.90
C THR A 289 -1.38 -10.92 9.31
N SER A 290 -1.69 -10.04 8.36
CA SER A 290 -2.55 -8.87 8.63
C SER A 290 -3.95 -9.30 9.10
N ASN A 291 -4.48 -10.42 8.59
CA ASN A 291 -5.73 -11.01 9.06
C ASN A 291 -5.66 -11.47 10.53
N GLU A 292 -4.57 -12.12 10.95
CA GLU A 292 -4.32 -12.49 12.35
C GLU A 292 -4.25 -11.25 13.24
N TRP A 293 -3.47 -10.25 12.82
CA TRP A 293 -3.34 -8.97 13.53
C TRP A 293 -4.70 -8.29 13.77
N HIS A 294 -5.56 -8.26 12.75
CA HIS A 294 -6.89 -7.68 12.87
C HIS A 294 -7.84 -8.51 13.73
N LYS A 295 -7.87 -9.84 13.57
CA LYS A 295 -8.69 -10.73 14.40
C LYS A 295 -8.35 -10.58 15.88
N ALA A 296 -7.06 -10.57 16.21
CA ALA A 296 -6.62 -10.50 17.60
C ALA A 296 -6.92 -9.15 18.27
N ARG A 297 -6.84 -8.03 17.53
CA ARG A 297 -7.27 -6.71 18.03
C ARG A 297 -8.78 -6.56 18.20
N GLY A 298 -9.57 -7.37 17.50
CA GLY A 298 -11.03 -7.44 17.62
C GLY A 298 -11.48 -8.07 18.94
N HIS A 299 -10.80 -9.12 19.40
CA HIS A 299 -11.09 -9.80 20.67
C HIS A 299 -10.81 -8.93 21.93
N GLY A 300 -10.08 -7.83 21.79
CA GLY A 300 -9.86 -6.84 22.86
C GLY A 300 -10.96 -5.76 23.00
N CYS A 301 -12.03 -5.80 22.20
CA CYS A 301 -13.14 -4.86 22.30
C CYS A 301 -14.24 -5.42 23.23
N GLY A 302 -14.29 -4.97 24.48
CA GLY A 302 -15.23 -5.43 25.52
C GLY A 302 -16.74 -5.21 25.24
N HIS A 303 -17.12 -4.83 24.03
CA HIS A 303 -18.51 -4.59 23.65
C HIS A 303 -19.20 -5.80 22.98
N CYS A 304 -18.43 -6.83 22.59
CA CYS A 304 -18.93 -8.04 21.92
C CYS A 304 -18.89 -9.30 22.80
N GLN A 305 -18.78 -9.17 24.12
CA GLN A 305 -18.79 -10.29 25.07
C GLN A 305 -20.21 -10.72 25.43
N GLN A 306 -20.91 -11.38 24.50
CA GLN A 306 -22.09 -12.19 24.85
C GLN A 306 -21.92 -13.59 24.27
N GLY A 307 -21.43 -14.51 25.11
CA GLY A 307 -21.23 -15.92 24.79
C GLY A 307 -19.99 -16.46 25.50
N GLY A 308 -20.18 -17.03 26.70
CA GLY A 308 -19.12 -17.41 27.61
C GLY A 308 -18.16 -18.48 27.06
N HIS A 309 -16.87 -18.22 27.22
CA HIS A 309 -15.84 -19.12 27.79
C HIS A 309 -14.57 -18.27 27.94
N HIS A 310 -14.12 -18.08 29.19
CA HIS A 310 -12.94 -17.27 29.50
C HIS A 310 -11.67 -18.01 29.10
N VAL A 311 -11.12 -17.68 27.93
CA VAL A 311 -9.68 -17.84 27.66
C VAL A 311 -9.10 -16.45 27.52
N HIS A 312 -8.36 -16.01 28.53
CA HIS A 312 -7.51 -14.82 28.45
C HIS A 312 -6.40 -15.09 27.43
N SER A 313 -6.70 -14.92 26.14
CA SER A 313 -5.69 -14.80 25.11
C SER A 313 -5.06 -13.42 25.25
N THR A 314 -3.93 -13.33 25.97
CA THR A 314 -3.08 -12.14 25.92
C THR A 314 -2.47 -12.09 24.53
N PHE A 315 -3.15 -11.42 23.60
CA PHE A 315 -2.58 -11.07 22.31
C PHE A 315 -1.27 -10.32 22.57
N SER A 316 -0.15 -10.94 22.21
CA SER A 316 1.16 -10.29 22.20
C SER A 316 1.40 -9.76 20.79
N PRO A 317 1.42 -8.44 20.57
CA PRO A 317 1.75 -7.87 19.26
C PRO A 317 3.10 -8.40 18.75
N PHE A 318 4.02 -8.60 19.67
CA PHE A 318 5.41 -8.93 19.39
C PHE A 318 5.70 -10.43 19.30
N ARG A 319 4.77 -11.31 19.70
CA ARG A 319 5.01 -12.75 19.79
C ARG A 319 3.80 -13.57 19.31
N SER A 320 3.87 -13.99 18.05
CA SER A 320 2.93 -14.97 17.46
C SER A 320 3.13 -16.36 18.05
N PHE A 321 2.04 -17.11 18.21
CA PHE A 321 2.08 -18.56 18.44
C PHE A 321 2.90 -19.29 17.36
N TYR A 322 2.87 -18.78 16.13
CA TYR A 322 3.59 -19.34 14.99
C TYR A 322 5.05 -18.83 14.88
N SER A 323 5.52 -17.97 15.78
CA SER A 323 6.88 -17.44 15.72
C SER A 323 7.93 -18.51 16.04
N ARG A 324 8.91 -18.67 15.14
CA ARG A 324 10.03 -19.62 15.26
C ARG A 324 11.39 -18.92 15.36
N GLY A 325 11.39 -17.61 15.61
CA GLY A 325 12.58 -16.76 15.60
C GLY A 325 12.76 -16.02 14.27
N LEU A 326 13.47 -14.89 14.31
CA LEU A 326 13.59 -13.91 13.20
C LEU A 326 13.91 -14.58 11.85
N LEU A 327 15.01 -15.34 11.79
CA LEU A 327 15.46 -15.95 10.54
C LEU A 327 14.48 -16.99 10.01
N ARG A 328 13.91 -17.83 10.89
CA ARG A 328 12.94 -18.87 10.49
C ARG A 328 11.62 -18.26 10.03
N ASN A 329 11.19 -17.16 10.64
CA ASN A 329 10.00 -16.43 10.26
C ASN A 329 10.14 -15.81 8.86
N LEU A 330 11.27 -15.14 8.61
CA LEU A 330 11.60 -14.60 7.29
C LEU A 330 11.75 -15.72 6.26
N TRP A 331 12.42 -16.82 6.62
CA TRP A 331 12.56 -17.99 5.75
C TRP A 331 11.20 -18.52 5.29
N GLU A 332 10.21 -18.61 6.18
CA GLU A 332 8.85 -19.05 5.84
C GLU A 332 8.12 -18.11 4.86
N ILE A 333 8.50 -16.83 4.79
CA ILE A 333 7.93 -15.90 3.79
C ILE A 333 8.45 -16.25 2.40
N PHE A 334 9.75 -16.48 2.26
CA PHE A 334 10.38 -16.78 0.98
C PHE A 334 10.21 -18.24 0.56
N TYR A 335 10.14 -19.15 1.52
CA TYR A 335 10.00 -20.59 1.35
C TYR A 335 8.86 -21.09 2.26
N PRO A 336 7.61 -21.03 1.78
CA PRO A 336 6.44 -21.42 2.57
C PRO A 336 6.51 -22.90 2.95
N LEU A 337 5.92 -23.24 4.10
CA LEU A 337 5.88 -24.61 4.58
C LEU A 337 5.07 -25.48 3.61
N CYS A 338 5.69 -26.55 3.13
CA CYS A 338 5.02 -27.58 2.37
C CYS A 338 4.42 -28.63 3.31
N PRO A 339 3.30 -29.27 2.93
CA PRO A 339 2.83 -30.45 3.64
C PRO A 339 3.91 -31.54 3.63
N VAL A 340 4.15 -32.16 4.78
CA VAL A 340 5.02 -33.34 4.84
C VAL A 340 4.25 -34.50 4.19
N GLU A 341 4.72 -34.99 3.04
CA GLU A 341 4.29 -36.28 2.52
C GLU A 341 4.72 -37.34 3.53
N LYS A 342 3.78 -37.82 4.36
CA LYS A 342 3.99 -39.10 5.03
C LYS A 342 4.10 -40.15 3.92
N LYS A 343 5.29 -40.70 3.70
CA LYS A 343 5.41 -41.98 3.01
C LYS A 343 4.48 -42.95 3.73
N LEU A 344 3.42 -43.36 3.05
CA LEU A 344 2.61 -44.50 3.45
C LEU A 344 3.56 -45.70 3.36
N ASN A 345 4.15 -46.08 4.49
CA ASN A 345 4.85 -47.35 4.64
C ASN A 345 3.86 -48.42 5.09
#